data_AF-A0A822DZP8-F1
#
_entry.id   AF-A0A822DZP8-F1
#
_cell.length_a   1.000
_cell.length_b   1.000
_cell.length_c   1.000
_cell.angle_alpha   90.00
_cell.angle_beta   90.00
_cell.angle_gamma   90.00
#
_symmetry.space_group_name_H-M   'P 1'
#
loop_
_entity.id
_entity.type
_entity.pdbx_description
1 polymer ?
#
loop_
_entity_poly.entity_id
_entity_poly.type
_entity_poly.pdbx_seq_one_letter_code
_entity_poly.pdbx_strand_id
1 'polypeptide(L)'
;MVKISNNHKKRKLKNQITTINLNKYHLEDLANEILYEIFEYLDVYDIYKGFYNLNKRFQTLAINSNVVTKINISIMSKSNFKNYYRNILI
;
A
#
# COMPACT_ATOMS: atom_id res chain seq x y z
N MET A 1 4.63 -23.35 -60.40
CA MET A 1 3.58 -23.15 -59.37
C MET A 1 4.20 -23.46 -58.01
N VAL A 2 4.74 -22.45 -57.31
CA VAL A 2 5.44 -22.65 -56.02
C VAL A 2 4.67 -21.88 -54.95
N LYS A 3 4.00 -22.61 -54.04
CA LYS A 3 3.36 -22.05 -52.85
C LYS A 3 4.46 -21.82 -51.79
N ILE A 4 4.96 -20.59 -51.68
CA ILE A 4 5.84 -20.21 -50.57
C ILE A 4 4.97 -19.93 -49.34
N SER A 5 5.21 -20.73 -48.31
CA SER A 5 4.54 -20.75 -47.02
C SER A 5 4.65 -19.41 -46.28
N ASN A 6 3.51 -18.71 -46.12
CA ASN A 6 3.38 -17.47 -45.34
C ASN A 6 3.40 -17.67 -43.81
N ASN A 7 3.88 -18.81 -43.30
CA ASN A 7 3.82 -19.14 -41.88
C ASN A 7 4.95 -18.56 -41.02
N HIS A 8 6.05 -18.07 -41.61
CA HIS A 8 7.14 -17.48 -40.84
C HIS A 8 6.91 -16.01 -40.45
N LYS A 9 6.07 -15.27 -41.17
CA LYS A 9 5.73 -13.86 -40.83
C LYS A 9 4.70 -13.76 -39.71
N LYS A 10 3.81 -14.75 -39.53
CA LYS A 10 2.80 -14.75 -38.45
C LYS A 10 3.34 -15.13 -37.06
N ARG A 11 4.51 -15.80 -36.95
CA ARG A 11 5.11 -16.16 -35.65
C ARG A 11 5.86 -15.02 -34.96
N LYS A 12 6.29 -13.98 -35.69
CA LYS A 12 6.98 -12.82 -35.08
C LYS A 12 6.04 -11.76 -34.51
N LEU A 13 4.74 -11.82 -34.81
CA LEU A 13 3.74 -10.86 -34.32
C LEU A 13 2.96 -11.34 -33.08
N LYS A 14 3.13 -12.61 -32.65
CA LYS A 14 2.47 -13.15 -31.45
C LYS A 14 3.33 -13.12 -30.19
N ASN A 15 4.63 -12.83 -30.32
CA ASN A 15 5.56 -12.71 -29.19
C ASN A 15 5.85 -11.26 -28.79
N GLN A 16 5.13 -10.30 -29.39
CA GLN A 16 5.06 -8.91 -28.98
C GLN A 16 3.67 -8.62 -28.40
N ILE A 17 3.06 -9.59 -27.70
CA ILE A 17 2.10 -9.21 -26.67
C ILE A 17 2.97 -8.49 -25.65
N THR A 18 2.98 -7.18 -25.82
CA THR A 18 3.64 -6.15 -25.05
C THR A 18 3.66 -6.60 -23.61
N THR A 19 4.84 -6.95 -23.10
CA THR A 19 5.07 -6.93 -21.66
C THR A 19 4.82 -5.48 -21.28
N ILE A 20 3.59 -5.15 -20.91
CA ILE A 20 3.26 -3.86 -20.34
C ILE A 20 4.14 -3.83 -19.10
N ASN A 21 5.20 -3.04 -19.15
CA ASN A 21 6.06 -2.80 -18.00
C ASN A 21 5.21 -1.93 -17.06
N LEU A 22 4.29 -2.59 -16.35
CA LEU A 22 3.57 -1.97 -15.25
C LEU A 22 4.65 -1.69 -14.23
N ASN A 23 5.13 -0.46 -14.19
CA ASN A 23 5.98 0.00 -13.11
C ASN A 23 5.23 -0.29 -11.82
N LYS A 24 5.68 -1.31 -11.10
CA LYS A 24 5.09 -1.74 -9.85
C LYS A 24 5.66 -0.83 -8.79
N TYR A 25 4.90 0.18 -8.42
CA TYR A 25 5.23 1.03 -7.29
C TYR A 25 4.79 0.33 -6.02
N HIS A 26 5.72 0.12 -5.09
CA HIS A 26 5.40 -0.38 -3.78
C HIS A 26 5.09 0.79 -2.85
N LEU A 27 4.10 0.63 -1.98
CA LEU A 27 3.79 1.64 -0.96
C LEU A 27 5.00 1.85 -0.04
N GLU A 28 5.78 0.79 0.14
CA GLU A 28 7.05 0.74 0.84
C GLU A 28 8.15 1.60 0.21
N ASP A 29 7.99 2.04 -1.04
CA ASP A 29 8.96 2.89 -1.72
C ASP A 29 8.69 4.39 -1.48
N LEU A 30 7.53 4.76 -0.93
CA LEU A 30 7.22 6.15 -0.60
C LEU A 30 8.16 6.68 0.47
N ALA A 31 8.48 7.97 0.41
CA ALA A 31 9.23 8.66 1.45
C ALA A 31 8.40 8.79 2.74
N ASN A 32 9.07 8.92 3.90
CA ASN A 32 8.38 8.99 5.20
C ASN A 32 7.48 10.23 5.27
N GLU A 33 7.90 11.33 4.67
CA GLU A 33 7.21 12.61 4.60
C GLU A 33 5.84 12.44 3.94
N ILE A 34 5.79 11.74 2.80
CA ILE A 34 4.53 11.45 2.09
C ILE A 34 3.62 10.55 2.91
N LEU A 35 4.18 9.57 3.62
CA LEU A 35 3.39 8.70 4.50
C LEU A 35 2.80 9.49 5.68
N TYR A 36 3.54 10.43 6.25
CA TYR A 36 3.03 11.32 7.29
C TYR A 36 1.92 12.24 6.77
N GLU A 37 2.06 12.80 5.57
CA GLU A 37 0.99 13.56 4.93
C GLU A 37 -0.28 12.73 4.77
N ILE A 38 -0.17 11.46 4.37
CA ILE A 38 -1.32 10.55 4.30
C ILE A 38 -1.93 10.33 5.70
N PHE A 39 -1.09 10.16 6.71
CA PHE A 39 -1.53 9.96 8.10
C PHE A 39 -2.29 11.16 8.67
N GLU A 40 -2.04 12.38 8.21
CA GLU A 40 -2.82 13.57 8.65
C GLU A 40 -4.30 13.51 8.27
N TYR A 41 -4.65 12.74 7.22
CA TYR A 41 -6.04 12.53 6.78
C TYR A 41 -6.72 11.35 7.45
N LEU A 42 -5.98 10.53 8.20
CA LEU A 42 -6.48 9.33 8.84
C LEU A 42 -6.62 9.54 10.34
N ASP A 43 -7.56 8.82 10.96
CA ASP A 43 -7.56 8.73 12.40
C ASP A 43 -6.48 7.74 12.88
N VAL A 44 -6.08 7.87 14.15
CA VAL A 44 -5.03 7.01 14.71
C VAL A 44 -5.36 5.51 14.65
N TYR A 45 -6.64 5.16 14.67
CA TYR A 45 -7.08 3.79 14.60
C TYR A 45 -6.95 3.22 13.19
N ASP A 46 -7.27 4.00 12.16
CA ASP A 46 -7.10 3.66 10.77
C ASP A 46 -5.62 3.47 10.44
N ILE A 47 -4.76 4.35 10.94
CA ILE A 47 -3.31 4.22 10.81
C ILE A 47 -2.84 2.91 11.47
N TYR A 48 -3.24 2.67 12.71
CA TYR A 48 -2.85 1.46 13.42
C TYR A 48 -3.35 0.20 12.71
N LYS A 49 -4.63 0.14 12.37
CA LYS A 49 -5.24 -1.04 11.75
C LYS A 49 -4.68 -1.30 10.36
N GLY A 50 -4.47 -0.25 9.57
CA GLY A 50 -4.05 -0.35 8.17
C GLY A 50 -2.55 -0.57 8.00
N PHE A 51 -1.71 0.06 8.84
CA PHE A 51 -0.28 0.17 8.58
C PHE A 51 0.59 -0.56 9.60
N TYR A 52 0.15 -0.72 10.85
CA TYR A 52 0.98 -1.28 11.92
C TYR A 52 1.47 -2.70 11.61
N ASN A 53 0.68 -3.55 10.95
CA ASN A 53 1.09 -4.94 10.68
C ASN A 53 1.76 -5.15 9.30
N LEU A 54 2.03 -4.09 8.54
CA LEU A 54 2.59 -4.23 7.19
C LEU A 54 4.08 -4.61 7.22
N ASN A 55 4.90 -3.85 7.95
CA ASN A 55 6.31 -4.16 8.18
C ASN A 55 6.87 -3.30 9.32
N LYS A 56 8.13 -3.57 9.72
CA LYS A 56 8.82 -2.85 10.80
C LYS A 56 8.93 -1.34 10.57
N ARG A 57 9.06 -0.90 9.31
CA ARG A 57 9.10 0.53 8.97
C ARG A 57 7.76 1.18 9.28
N PHE A 58 6.64 0.61 8.82
CA PHE A 58 5.31 1.14 9.12
C PHE A 58 4.94 1.06 10.60
N GLN A 59 5.38 0.02 11.33
CA GLN A 59 5.26 -0.03 12.80
C GLN A 59 5.92 1.18 13.44
N THR A 60 7.17 1.44 13.04
CA THR A 60 7.96 2.56 13.57
C THR A 60 7.27 3.89 13.26
N LEU A 61 6.77 4.07 12.03
CA LEU A 61 6.06 5.28 11.63
C LEU A 61 4.74 5.46 12.39
N ALA A 62 3.99 4.38 12.62
CA ALA A 62 2.71 4.44 13.33
C ALA A 62 2.88 4.75 14.83
N ILE A 63 3.95 4.28 15.47
CA ILE A 63 4.22 4.51 16.91
C ILE A 63 4.95 5.83 17.15
N ASN A 64 6.01 6.11 16.38
CA ASN A 64 6.90 7.26 16.59
C ASN A 64 6.49 8.49 15.76
N SER A 65 5.27 8.47 15.21
CA SER A 65 4.71 9.61 14.53
C SER A 65 4.59 10.77 15.52
N ASN A 66 5.44 11.79 15.36
CA ASN A 66 5.24 13.11 15.96
C ASN A 66 4.04 13.86 15.33
N VAL A 67 3.41 13.28 14.31
CA VAL A 67 2.19 13.81 13.73
C VAL A 67 1.10 13.75 14.81
N VAL A 68 0.47 14.89 15.06
CA VAL A 68 -0.69 15.00 15.95
C VAL A 68 -1.85 14.26 15.27
N THR A 69 -1.89 12.95 15.46
CA THR A 69 -2.93 12.10 14.89
C THR A 69 -4.25 12.39 15.60
N LYS A 70 -5.30 12.62 14.81
CA LYS A 70 -6.63 12.90 15.35
C LYS A 70 -7.24 11.58 15.80
N ILE A 71 -7.78 11.57 17.02
CA ILE A 71 -8.55 10.42 17.51
C ILE A 71 -10.02 10.79 17.44
N ASN A 72 -10.75 10.17 16.51
CA ASN A 72 -12.20 10.29 16.48
C ASN A 72 -12.84 9.10 17.20
N ILE A 73 -13.05 9.25 18.50
CA ILE A 73 -13.64 8.20 19.35
C ILE A 73 -15.09 7.89 18.94
N SER A 74 -15.79 8.86 18.34
CA SER A 74 -17.22 8.71 17.99
C SER A 74 -17.49 7.68 16.89
N ILE A 75 -16.53 7.48 15.99
CA ILE A 75 -16.63 6.51 14.88
C ILE A 75 -16.06 5.14 15.25
N MET A 76 -15.40 5.04 16.40
CA MET A 76 -14.70 3.85 16.83
C MET A 76 -15.65 2.91 17.59
N SER A 77 -15.71 1.64 17.19
CA SER A 77 -16.46 0.64 17.96
C SER A 77 -15.81 0.40 19.34
N LYS A 78 -16.60 -0.02 20.32
CA LYS A 78 -16.11 -0.31 21.68
C LYS A 78 -15.01 -1.39 21.71
N SER A 79 -15.10 -2.40 20.84
CA SER A 79 -14.05 -3.43 20.74
C SER A 79 -12.75 -2.87 20.17
N ASN A 80 -12.86 -2.01 19.14
CA ASN A 80 -11.72 -1.40 18.47
C ASN A 80 -10.99 -0.46 19.44
N PHE A 81 -11.74 0.37 20.18
CA PHE A 81 -11.19 1.22 21.22
C PHE A 81 -10.44 0.42 22.29
N LYS A 82 -11.04 -0.66 22.78
CA LYS A 82 -10.40 -1.53 23.78
C LYS A 82 -9.10 -2.17 23.28
N ASN A 83 -9.06 -2.56 22.00
CA ASN A 83 -7.85 -3.11 21.40
C ASN A 83 -6.76 -2.05 21.24
N TYR A 84 -7.12 -0.87 20.72
CA TYR A 84 -6.19 0.26 20.59
C TYR A 84 -5.58 0.65 21.94
N TYR A 85 -6.42 0.82 22.97
CA TYR A 85 -5.99 1.19 24.32
C TYR A 85 -4.97 0.20 24.91
N ARG A 86 -5.17 -1.10 24.70
CA ARG A 86 -4.31 -2.17 25.26
C ARG A 86 -2.96 -2.34 24.56
N ASN A 87 -2.84 -1.90 23.31
CA ASN A 87 -1.64 -2.17 22.51
C ASN A 87 -0.79 -0.91 22.30
N ILE A 88 -1.31 0.27 22.64
CA ILE A 88 -0.66 1.57 22.39
C ILE A 88 -0.57 2.45 23.63
N LEU A 89 -1.63 2.54 24.45
CA LEU A 89 -1.69 3.51 25.56
C LEU A 89 -1.35 2.92 26.94
N ILE A 90 -1.46 1.61 27.11
CA ILE A 90 -1.06 0.83 28.30
C ILE A 90 -0.12 -0.28 27.85
#